data_AF-A0A1N7H7P2-F1
#
_entry.id   AF-A0A1N7H7P2-F1
#
_cell.length_a   1.000
_cell.length_b   1.000
_cell.length_c   1.000
_cell.angle_alpha   90.00
_cell.angle_beta   90.00
_cell.angle_gamma   90.00
#
_symmetry.space_group_name_H-M   'P 1'
#
loop_
_entity.id
_entity.type
_entity.pdbx_description
1 polymer ?
#
loop_
_entity_poly.entity_id
_entity_poly.type
_entity_poly.pdbx_seq_one_letter_code
_entity_poly.pdbx_strand_id
1 'polypeptide(L)'
;MAQIETTRAVVEANETYDGKIIPTEQAEIDRPVRVRDGSTVQGSIYGETVEIHSDAVVEGSVMGSGSVEVTDSRVTGEIGTPGRVFAETARVEGTITGKRIRLTDCVVRGNVVGMNVILENCVVLGITTADRELTIENSLCYTVRSSGDTILEDTTLILPQAIVNGTLDLETPVTVAGLGHIQVDQDGDNRSEDDNPPLPTMTKDDRYEREGTTYLTLAPRVLNLEQVTDRLDELENAIVATVDDTSGDEGATMSVEDVLSLLEADVGTPGPLE
;
A
#
# COMPACT_ATOMS: atom_id res chain seq x y z
N MET A 1 -24.77 -5.40 -32.52
CA MET A 1 -25.99 -4.87 -31.88
C MET A 1 -26.15 -5.70 -30.63
N ALA A 2 -26.02 -5.06 -29.47
CA ALA A 2 -25.94 -5.73 -28.18
C ALA A 2 -27.17 -6.60 -27.96
N GLN A 3 -26.93 -7.86 -27.58
CA GLN A 3 -27.95 -8.83 -27.25
C GLN A 3 -28.14 -8.84 -25.74
N ILE A 4 -29.03 -7.98 -25.26
CA ILE A 4 -29.40 -7.94 -23.84
C ILE A 4 -30.69 -8.77 -23.69
N GLU A 5 -30.51 -10.04 -23.33
CA GLU A 5 -31.58 -10.98 -23.05
C GLU A 5 -31.74 -11.17 -21.53
N THR A 6 -32.88 -11.71 -21.09
CA THR A 6 -33.11 -12.04 -19.68
C THR A 6 -32.07 -13.02 -19.15
N THR A 7 -31.63 -13.97 -19.98
CA THR A 7 -30.73 -15.06 -19.60
C THR A 7 -29.25 -14.76 -19.84
N ARG A 8 -28.91 -13.70 -20.57
CA ARG A 8 -27.54 -13.29 -20.88
C ARG A 8 -27.49 -11.88 -21.45
N ALA A 9 -26.42 -11.15 -21.20
CA ALA A 9 -26.14 -9.90 -21.89
C ALA A 9 -24.81 -9.99 -22.66
N VAL A 10 -24.81 -9.65 -23.94
CA VAL A 10 -23.62 -9.65 -24.78
C VAL A 10 -23.52 -8.31 -25.52
N VAL A 11 -22.41 -7.61 -25.34
CA VAL A 11 -22.00 -6.48 -26.18
C VAL A 11 -21.04 -7.02 -27.23
N GLU A 12 -21.39 -6.88 -28.51
CA GLU A 12 -20.62 -7.47 -29.60
C GLU A 12 -19.29 -6.75 -29.83
N ALA A 13 -18.36 -7.42 -30.52
CA ALA A 13 -17.03 -6.87 -30.75
C ALA A 13 -17.08 -5.56 -31.53
N ASN A 14 -16.24 -4.59 -31.15
CA ASN A 14 -16.17 -3.24 -31.74
C ASN A 14 -17.49 -2.45 -31.69
N GLU A 15 -18.40 -2.81 -30.78
CA GLU A 15 -19.65 -2.10 -30.58
C GLU A 15 -19.53 -1.06 -29.48
N THR A 16 -20.22 0.08 -29.62
CA THR A 16 -20.47 1.01 -28.51
C THR A 16 -21.89 0.81 -27.99
N TYR A 17 -22.02 0.44 -26.72
CA TYR A 17 -23.29 0.35 -26.01
C TYR A 17 -23.45 1.56 -25.09
N ASP A 18 -24.41 2.44 -25.40
CA ASP A 18 -24.78 3.57 -24.57
C ASP A 18 -25.89 3.17 -23.60
N GLY A 19 -25.53 2.93 -22.34
CA GLY A 19 -26.47 2.51 -21.30
C GLY A 19 -25.85 1.63 -20.22
N LYS A 20 -26.67 1.34 -19.21
CA LYS A 20 -26.29 0.46 -18.09
C LYS A 20 -26.80 -0.95 -18.36
N ILE A 21 -25.95 -1.96 -18.15
CA ILE A 21 -26.33 -3.37 -18.19
C ILE A 21 -26.61 -3.79 -16.74
N ILE A 22 -27.79 -3.44 -16.22
CA ILE A 22 -28.20 -3.77 -14.84
C ILE A 22 -29.51 -4.57 -14.83
N PRO A 23 -29.73 -5.47 -13.85
CA PRO A 23 -30.99 -6.18 -13.69
C PRO A 23 -32.14 -5.19 -13.50
N THR A 24 -33.20 -5.34 -14.29
CA THR A 24 -34.48 -4.67 -14.07
C THR A 24 -35.52 -5.61 -13.44
N GLU A 25 -35.31 -6.91 -13.60
CA GLU A 25 -36.14 -7.97 -13.04
C GLU A 25 -35.30 -9.00 -12.28
N GLN A 26 -35.94 -9.73 -11.37
CA GLN A 26 -35.24 -10.72 -10.53
C GLN A 26 -34.56 -11.82 -11.36
N ALA A 27 -35.15 -12.21 -12.49
CA ALA A 27 -34.60 -13.23 -13.38
C ALA A 27 -33.26 -12.82 -14.04
N GLU A 28 -32.92 -11.53 -14.03
CA GLU A 28 -31.71 -11.00 -14.65
C GLU A 28 -30.52 -10.90 -13.68
N ILE A 29 -30.75 -11.07 -12.37
CA ILE A 29 -29.70 -10.92 -11.35
C ILE A 29 -28.55 -11.89 -11.60
N ASP A 30 -28.89 -13.12 -11.96
CA ASP A 30 -27.93 -14.19 -12.15
C ASP A 30 -27.47 -14.33 -13.61
N ARG A 31 -27.73 -13.32 -14.47
CA ARG A 31 -27.35 -13.43 -15.88
C ARG A 31 -25.84 -13.24 -16.05
N PRO A 32 -25.17 -14.03 -16.89
CA PRO A 32 -23.82 -13.73 -17.33
C PRO A 32 -23.82 -12.50 -18.25
N VAL A 33 -22.79 -11.67 -18.14
CA VAL A 33 -22.55 -10.53 -19.01
C VAL A 33 -21.21 -10.70 -19.71
N ARG A 34 -21.18 -10.51 -21.03
CA ARG A 34 -19.97 -10.59 -21.85
C ARG A 34 -19.79 -9.31 -22.65
N VAL A 35 -18.65 -8.68 -22.47
CA VAL A 35 -18.21 -7.50 -23.23
C VAL A 35 -17.08 -7.95 -24.15
N ARG A 36 -17.36 -8.03 -25.45
CA ARG A 36 -16.45 -8.59 -26.46
C ARG A 36 -15.35 -7.61 -26.86
N ASP A 37 -14.40 -8.14 -27.63
CA ASP A 37 -13.17 -7.45 -27.99
C ASP A 37 -13.41 -6.07 -28.63
N GLY A 38 -12.63 -5.06 -28.22
CA GLY A 38 -12.69 -3.71 -28.78
C GLY A 38 -14.00 -2.96 -28.55
N SER A 39 -14.91 -3.48 -27.73
CA SER A 39 -16.20 -2.85 -27.47
C SER A 39 -16.12 -1.77 -26.39
N THR A 40 -17.10 -0.88 -26.35
CA THR A 40 -17.21 0.19 -25.36
C THR A 40 -18.57 0.15 -24.69
N VAL A 41 -18.59 0.12 -23.36
CA VAL A 41 -19.82 0.21 -22.56
C VAL A 41 -19.82 1.53 -21.79
N GLN A 42 -20.76 2.42 -22.14
CA GLN A 42 -20.93 3.71 -21.48
C GLN A 42 -21.95 3.59 -20.35
N GLY A 43 -21.53 2.92 -19.28
CA GLY A 43 -22.38 2.71 -18.11
C GLY A 43 -21.92 1.55 -17.25
N SER A 44 -22.62 1.39 -16.12
CA SER A 44 -22.34 0.31 -15.17
C SER A 44 -22.83 -1.03 -15.67
N ILE A 45 -22.10 -2.08 -15.31
CA ILE A 45 -22.41 -3.47 -15.63
C ILE A 45 -22.69 -4.24 -14.34
N TYR A 46 -23.73 -5.06 -14.35
CA TYR A 46 -24.04 -6.02 -13.30
C TYR A 46 -24.45 -7.37 -13.90
N GLY A 47 -23.90 -8.46 -13.35
CA GLY A 47 -24.30 -9.83 -13.65
C GLY A 47 -23.81 -10.85 -12.62
N GLU A 48 -24.06 -12.14 -12.84
CA GLU A 48 -23.46 -13.21 -12.01
C GLU A 48 -21.96 -13.31 -12.28
N THR A 49 -21.64 -13.57 -13.54
CA THR A 49 -20.28 -13.59 -14.08
C THR A 49 -20.19 -12.49 -15.12
N VAL A 50 -19.24 -11.57 -14.94
CA VAL A 50 -18.97 -10.50 -15.91
C VAL A 50 -17.60 -10.75 -16.54
N GLU A 51 -17.59 -11.01 -17.85
CA GLU A 51 -16.39 -11.23 -18.65
C GLU A 51 -16.15 -10.00 -19.55
N ILE A 52 -15.02 -9.33 -19.39
CA ILE A 52 -14.58 -8.20 -20.21
C ILE A 52 -13.33 -8.62 -20.98
N HIS A 53 -13.45 -8.67 -22.30
CA HIS A 53 -12.43 -9.17 -23.21
C HIS A 53 -11.54 -8.06 -23.77
N SER A 54 -10.43 -8.45 -24.41
CA SER A 54 -9.35 -7.58 -24.89
C SER A 54 -9.80 -6.31 -25.62
N ASP A 55 -9.07 -5.22 -25.40
CA ASP A 55 -9.32 -3.89 -25.95
C ASP A 55 -10.68 -3.28 -25.59
N ALA A 56 -11.46 -3.89 -24.68
CA ALA A 56 -12.73 -3.33 -24.26
C ALA A 56 -12.55 -2.17 -23.26
N VAL A 57 -13.48 -1.23 -23.32
CA VAL A 57 -13.54 -0.06 -22.44
C VAL A 57 -14.89 -0.03 -21.72
N VAL A 58 -14.87 0.04 -20.40
CA VAL A 58 -16.07 0.24 -19.59
C VAL A 58 -15.97 1.56 -18.84
N GLU A 59 -16.89 2.48 -19.15
CA GLU A 59 -17.04 3.79 -18.50
C GLU A 59 -18.08 3.69 -17.39
N GLY A 60 -17.78 2.89 -16.36
CA GLY A 60 -18.63 2.69 -15.20
C GLY A 60 -18.19 1.52 -14.33
N SER A 61 -18.85 1.36 -13.19
CA SER A 61 -18.60 0.24 -12.28
C SER A 61 -19.01 -1.10 -12.87
N VAL A 62 -18.22 -2.13 -12.57
CA VAL A 62 -18.45 -3.52 -12.96
C VAL A 62 -18.69 -4.36 -11.71
N MET A 63 -19.89 -4.93 -11.60
CA MET A 63 -20.32 -5.66 -10.41
C MET A 63 -20.70 -7.10 -10.78
N GLY A 64 -20.09 -8.07 -10.13
CA GLY A 64 -20.39 -9.49 -10.29
C GLY A 64 -20.95 -10.08 -9.00
N SER A 65 -22.05 -10.84 -9.03
CA SER A 65 -22.50 -11.57 -7.83
C SER A 65 -21.63 -12.81 -7.54
N GLY A 66 -21.01 -13.40 -8.57
CA GLY A 66 -20.13 -14.57 -8.48
C GLY A 66 -18.67 -14.27 -8.87
N SER A 67 -18.45 -13.66 -10.04
CA SER A 67 -17.10 -13.28 -10.48
C SER A 67 -17.07 -12.14 -11.48
N VAL A 68 -15.91 -11.47 -11.53
CA VAL A 68 -15.56 -10.50 -12.58
C VAL A 68 -14.20 -10.89 -13.16
N GLU A 69 -14.14 -11.00 -14.48
CA GLU A 69 -12.96 -11.38 -15.25
C GLU A 69 -12.66 -10.27 -16.26
N VAL A 70 -11.45 -9.69 -16.21
CA VAL A 70 -11.05 -8.55 -17.04
C VAL A 70 -9.72 -8.85 -17.72
N THR A 71 -9.70 -8.93 -19.04
CA THR A 71 -8.48 -9.23 -19.81
C THR A 71 -8.16 -8.09 -20.76
N ASP A 72 -6.94 -7.56 -20.67
CA ASP A 72 -6.38 -6.53 -21.58
C ASP A 72 -7.37 -5.38 -21.88
N SER A 73 -7.94 -4.83 -20.81
CA SER A 73 -9.09 -3.91 -20.90
C SER A 73 -8.95 -2.73 -19.95
N ARG A 74 -9.77 -1.70 -20.19
CA ARG A 74 -9.85 -0.52 -19.32
C ARG A 74 -11.21 -0.40 -18.65
N VAL A 75 -11.20 -0.25 -17.32
CA VAL A 75 -12.40 0.04 -16.53
C VAL A 75 -12.21 1.38 -15.81
N THR A 76 -13.11 2.32 -16.06
CA THR A 76 -13.18 3.60 -15.34
C THR A 76 -14.34 3.52 -14.35
N GLY A 77 -14.05 2.97 -13.17
CA GLY A 77 -15.03 2.69 -12.14
C GLY A 77 -14.62 1.54 -11.24
N GLU A 78 -15.42 1.31 -10.21
CA GLU A 78 -15.25 0.24 -9.23
C GLU A 78 -15.43 -1.15 -9.87
N ILE A 79 -14.61 -2.12 -9.48
CA ILE A 79 -14.83 -3.55 -9.75
C ILE A 79 -15.19 -4.24 -8.44
N GLY A 80 -16.35 -4.88 -8.35
CA GLY A 80 -16.83 -5.43 -7.09
C GLY A 80 -17.51 -6.78 -7.22
N THR A 81 -17.19 -7.70 -6.30
CA THR A 81 -17.90 -8.98 -6.16
C THR A 81 -17.72 -9.56 -4.76
N PRO A 82 -18.72 -10.26 -4.19
CA PRO A 82 -18.51 -11.07 -2.99
C PRO A 82 -17.72 -12.36 -3.30
N GLY A 83 -17.49 -12.69 -4.57
CA GLY A 83 -16.77 -13.86 -5.04
C GLY A 83 -15.35 -13.55 -5.49
N ARG A 84 -15.06 -13.75 -6.78
CA ARG A 84 -13.69 -13.74 -7.31
C ARG A 84 -13.49 -12.65 -8.36
N VAL A 85 -12.39 -11.91 -8.24
CA VAL A 85 -11.91 -11.01 -9.30
C VAL A 85 -10.64 -11.58 -9.90
N PHE A 86 -10.64 -11.76 -11.22
CA PHE A 86 -9.46 -12.08 -12.00
C PHE A 86 -9.23 -10.95 -13.00
N ALA A 87 -8.04 -10.38 -13.01
CA ALA A 87 -7.68 -9.42 -14.04
C ALA A 87 -6.26 -9.66 -14.57
N GLU A 88 -6.11 -9.57 -15.87
CA GLU A 88 -4.85 -9.76 -16.58
C GLU A 88 -4.65 -8.60 -17.56
N THR A 89 -3.47 -7.96 -17.53
CA THR A 89 -3.14 -6.82 -18.42
C THR A 89 -4.18 -5.67 -18.34
N ALA A 90 -4.88 -5.53 -17.22
CA ALA A 90 -6.00 -4.59 -17.09
C ALA A 90 -5.57 -3.23 -16.52
N ARG A 91 -6.30 -2.17 -16.90
CA ARG A 91 -6.18 -0.83 -16.33
C ARG A 91 -7.47 -0.45 -15.64
N VAL A 92 -7.42 -0.22 -14.33
CA VAL A 92 -8.59 0.08 -13.51
C VAL A 92 -8.41 1.43 -12.82
N GLU A 93 -9.35 2.34 -13.02
CA GLU A 93 -9.46 3.60 -12.29
C GLU A 93 -10.63 3.49 -11.31
N GLY A 94 -10.35 2.95 -10.12
CA GLY A 94 -11.36 2.60 -9.12
C GLY A 94 -10.83 1.60 -8.10
N THR A 95 -11.65 1.25 -7.11
CA THR A 95 -11.37 0.18 -6.15
C THR A 95 -11.77 -1.17 -6.72
N ILE A 96 -10.91 -2.16 -6.53
CA ILE A 96 -11.19 -3.57 -6.78
C ILE A 96 -11.52 -4.23 -5.45
N THR A 97 -12.74 -4.77 -5.32
CA THR A 97 -13.22 -5.46 -4.12
C THR A 97 -13.65 -6.89 -4.45
N GLY A 98 -13.13 -7.85 -3.71
CA GLY A 98 -13.34 -9.28 -3.96
C GLY A 98 -13.00 -10.15 -2.77
N LYS A 99 -13.65 -11.31 -2.61
CA LYS A 99 -13.21 -12.29 -1.60
C LYS A 99 -11.89 -12.94 -1.99
N ARG A 100 -11.69 -13.21 -3.28
CA ARG A 100 -10.40 -13.63 -3.84
C ARG A 100 -10.07 -12.73 -5.01
N ILE A 101 -8.92 -12.09 -4.99
CA ILE A 101 -8.45 -11.19 -6.04
C ILE A 101 -7.13 -11.74 -6.54
N ARG A 102 -7.01 -11.94 -7.85
CA ARG A 102 -5.73 -12.21 -8.52
C ARG A 102 -5.58 -11.24 -9.69
N LEU A 103 -4.55 -10.41 -9.61
CA LEU A 103 -4.20 -9.44 -10.64
C LEU A 103 -2.81 -9.77 -11.19
N THR A 104 -2.70 -9.84 -12.51
CA THR A 104 -1.44 -10.08 -13.21
C THR A 104 -1.24 -8.98 -14.27
N ASP A 105 -0.07 -8.34 -14.30
CA ASP A 105 0.26 -7.27 -15.26
C ASP A 105 -0.74 -6.09 -15.25
N CYS A 106 -1.32 -5.79 -14.10
CA CYS A 106 -2.38 -4.79 -13.97
C CYS A 106 -1.89 -3.44 -13.45
N VAL A 107 -2.58 -2.36 -13.86
CA VAL A 107 -2.42 -1.03 -13.26
C VAL A 107 -3.73 -0.61 -12.61
N VAL A 108 -3.70 -0.40 -11.31
CA VAL A 108 -4.85 0.04 -10.50
C VAL A 108 -4.58 1.43 -9.94
N ARG A 109 -5.36 2.41 -10.39
CA ARG A 109 -5.43 3.75 -9.81
C ARG A 109 -6.60 3.80 -8.83
N GLY A 110 -6.34 3.29 -7.64
CA GLY A 110 -7.35 3.09 -6.60
C GLY A 110 -6.90 2.00 -5.62
N ASN A 111 -7.85 1.45 -4.89
CA ASN A 111 -7.56 0.47 -3.85
C ASN A 111 -7.77 -0.97 -4.34
N VAL A 112 -7.11 -1.92 -3.69
CA VAL A 112 -7.39 -3.35 -3.84
C VAL A 112 -7.73 -3.88 -2.46
N VAL A 113 -8.95 -4.39 -2.28
CA VAL A 113 -9.47 -4.79 -0.97
C VAL A 113 -10.09 -6.18 -1.06
N GLY A 114 -9.52 -7.15 -0.36
CA GLY A 114 -10.08 -8.49 -0.36
C GLY A 114 -9.73 -9.35 0.83
N MET A 115 -10.20 -10.59 0.83
CA MET A 115 -9.79 -11.55 1.87
C MET A 115 -8.47 -12.21 1.50
N ASN A 116 -8.33 -12.63 0.24
CA ASN A 116 -7.10 -13.22 -0.29
C ASN A 116 -6.74 -12.44 -1.55
N VAL A 117 -5.56 -11.82 -1.57
CA VAL A 117 -5.12 -10.92 -2.64
C VAL A 117 -3.76 -11.38 -3.14
N ILE A 118 -3.67 -11.62 -4.45
CA ILE A 118 -2.43 -11.96 -5.14
C ILE A 118 -2.18 -10.90 -6.22
N LEU A 119 -1.02 -10.25 -6.17
CA LEU A 119 -0.57 -9.25 -7.12
C LEU A 119 0.74 -9.72 -7.77
N GLU A 120 0.74 -9.86 -9.09
CA GLU A 120 1.91 -10.25 -9.87
C GLU A 120 2.16 -9.18 -10.95
N ASN A 121 3.35 -8.60 -11.02
CA ASN A 121 3.70 -7.56 -12.00
C ASN A 121 2.73 -6.35 -12.02
N CYS A 122 2.21 -5.97 -10.86
CA CYS A 122 1.15 -4.97 -10.74
C CYS A 122 1.67 -3.62 -10.27
N VAL A 123 0.94 -2.56 -10.63
CA VAL A 123 1.10 -1.21 -10.09
C VAL A 123 -0.20 -0.79 -9.41
N VAL A 124 -0.21 -0.66 -8.09
CA VAL A 124 -1.37 -0.22 -7.30
C VAL A 124 -1.08 1.13 -6.67
N LEU A 125 -1.70 2.18 -7.22
CA LEU A 125 -1.64 3.55 -6.73
C LEU A 125 -2.79 3.84 -5.76
N GLY A 126 -2.75 3.15 -4.63
CA GLY A 126 -3.70 3.29 -3.52
C GLY A 126 -3.39 2.27 -2.43
N ILE A 127 -4.40 1.89 -1.65
CA ILE A 127 -4.22 0.95 -0.55
C ILE A 127 -4.47 -0.47 -1.05
N THR A 128 -3.48 -1.35 -0.88
CA THR A 128 -3.65 -2.81 -1.00
C THR A 128 -3.94 -3.38 0.38
N THR A 129 -5.13 -3.98 0.56
CA THR A 129 -5.57 -4.58 1.83
C THR A 129 -6.01 -6.04 1.65
N ALA A 130 -5.50 -6.92 2.51
CA ALA A 130 -5.98 -8.30 2.63
C ALA A 130 -6.31 -8.70 4.07
N ASP A 131 -7.42 -9.39 4.27
CA ASP A 131 -7.82 -9.85 5.62
C ASP A 131 -7.18 -11.18 6.03
N ARG A 132 -6.85 -12.08 5.09
CA ARG A 132 -6.34 -13.43 5.37
C ARG A 132 -4.99 -13.74 4.73
N GLU A 133 -4.84 -13.40 3.45
CA GLU A 133 -3.64 -13.75 2.69
C GLU A 133 -3.32 -12.64 1.69
N LEU A 134 -2.08 -12.18 1.71
CA LEU A 134 -1.55 -11.20 0.78
C LEU A 134 -0.25 -11.71 0.18
N THR A 135 -0.22 -11.89 -1.13
CA THR A 135 1.00 -12.18 -1.89
C THR A 135 1.24 -11.06 -2.88
N ILE A 136 2.43 -10.46 -2.84
CA ILE A 136 2.86 -9.41 -3.75
C ILE A 136 4.19 -9.81 -4.36
N GLU A 137 4.21 -9.96 -5.69
CA GLU A 137 5.36 -10.39 -6.48
C GLU A 137 5.65 -9.36 -7.58
N ASN A 138 6.89 -8.90 -7.66
CA ASN A 138 7.38 -7.95 -8.68
C ASN A 138 6.43 -6.76 -8.92
N SER A 139 5.94 -6.17 -7.83
CA SER A 139 4.84 -5.21 -7.89
C SER A 139 5.16 -3.94 -7.11
N LEU A 140 4.57 -2.83 -7.56
CA LEU A 140 4.63 -1.54 -6.90
C LEU A 140 3.30 -1.23 -6.21
N CYS A 141 3.32 -0.99 -4.90
CA CYS A 141 2.14 -0.57 -4.14
C CYS A 141 2.39 0.78 -3.45
N TYR A 142 1.35 1.62 -3.39
CA TYR A 142 1.46 2.88 -2.65
C TYR A 142 1.47 2.64 -1.13
N THR A 143 0.53 1.84 -0.63
CA THR A 143 0.45 1.43 0.78
C THR A 143 -0.02 -0.01 0.89
N VAL A 144 0.53 -0.75 1.84
CA VAL A 144 0.15 -2.15 2.10
C VAL A 144 -0.36 -2.30 3.53
N ARG A 145 -1.52 -2.96 3.64
CA ARG A 145 -2.10 -3.41 4.90
C ARG A 145 -2.51 -4.88 4.80
N SER A 146 -2.18 -5.69 5.78
CA SER A 146 -2.66 -7.06 5.86
C SER A 146 -3.01 -7.44 7.28
N SER A 147 -4.02 -8.30 7.46
CA SER A 147 -4.37 -8.86 8.77
C SER A 147 -3.94 -10.32 8.93
N GLY A 148 -3.57 -11.00 7.85
CA GLY A 148 -3.20 -12.41 7.86
C GLY A 148 -1.80 -12.64 7.31
N ASP A 149 -1.60 -13.79 6.67
CA ASP A 149 -0.30 -14.21 6.15
C ASP A 149 0.08 -13.32 4.97
N THR A 150 1.30 -12.78 5.00
CA THR A 150 1.78 -11.80 4.03
C THR A 150 3.14 -12.22 3.47
N ILE A 151 3.23 -12.37 2.16
CA ILE A 151 4.46 -12.69 1.43
C ILE A 151 4.77 -11.53 0.49
N LEU A 152 5.96 -10.97 0.62
CA LEU A 152 6.47 -9.92 -0.26
C LEU A 152 7.73 -10.41 -0.97
N GLU A 153 7.67 -10.46 -2.30
CA GLU A 153 8.77 -10.77 -3.21
C GLU A 153 8.89 -9.63 -4.23
N ASP A 154 10.10 -9.10 -4.40
CA ASP A 154 10.45 -8.03 -5.34
C ASP A 154 9.46 -6.85 -5.30
N THR A 155 9.03 -6.51 -4.09
CA THR A 155 8.00 -5.52 -3.84
C THR A 155 8.63 -4.14 -3.70
N THR A 156 8.03 -3.15 -4.36
CA THR A 156 8.36 -1.74 -4.18
C THR A 156 7.19 -0.99 -3.53
N LEU A 157 7.47 -0.26 -2.45
CA LEU A 157 6.51 0.61 -1.79
C LEU A 157 6.80 2.08 -2.05
N ILE A 158 5.75 2.89 -2.23
CA ILE A 158 5.93 4.34 -2.28
C ILE A 158 6.07 4.90 -0.87
N LEU A 159 5.13 4.58 0.04
CA LEU A 159 5.28 4.95 1.44
C LEU A 159 6.28 4.03 2.15
N PRO A 160 7.12 4.56 3.05
CA PRO A 160 8.14 3.78 3.76
C PRO A 160 7.56 2.91 4.88
N GLN A 161 6.32 2.45 4.74
CA GLN A 161 5.60 1.70 5.76
C GLN A 161 4.60 0.70 5.18
N ALA A 162 4.64 -0.52 5.68
CA ALA A 162 3.59 -1.52 5.56
C ALA A 162 3.10 -1.95 6.95
N ILE A 163 1.81 -2.27 7.06
CA ILE A 163 1.14 -2.66 8.31
C ILE A 163 0.63 -4.09 8.18
N VAL A 164 1.11 -5.00 9.03
CA VAL A 164 0.79 -6.42 8.97
C VAL A 164 0.41 -6.93 10.37
N ASN A 165 -0.85 -7.32 10.57
CA ASN A 165 -1.30 -7.88 11.86
C ASN A 165 -1.13 -9.42 11.95
N GLY A 166 -0.72 -10.06 10.86
CA GLY A 166 -0.47 -11.50 10.79
C GLY A 166 1.01 -11.82 10.61
N THR A 167 1.30 -12.95 9.93
CA THR A 167 2.69 -13.30 9.62
C THR A 167 3.21 -12.47 8.45
N LEU A 168 4.51 -12.14 8.49
CA LEU A 168 5.20 -11.43 7.40
C LEU A 168 6.43 -12.23 6.98
N ASP A 169 6.42 -12.70 5.74
CA ASP A 169 7.59 -13.24 5.05
C ASP A 169 8.09 -12.27 3.99
N LEU A 170 9.41 -12.07 4.00
CA LEU A 170 10.11 -11.25 3.02
C LEU A 170 11.03 -12.18 2.25
N GLU A 171 10.64 -12.52 1.02
CA GLU A 171 11.46 -13.35 0.15
C GLU A 171 12.64 -12.54 -0.41
N THR A 172 12.41 -11.25 -0.67
CA THR A 172 13.46 -10.27 -0.97
C THR A 172 13.24 -8.97 -0.18
N PRO A 173 14.27 -8.10 -0.03
CA PRO A 173 14.10 -6.79 0.59
C PRO A 173 13.08 -5.92 -0.14
N VAL A 174 12.27 -5.17 0.60
CA VAL A 174 11.24 -4.28 0.04
C VAL A 174 11.86 -2.94 -0.33
N THR A 175 11.77 -2.54 -1.59
CA THR A 175 12.32 -1.25 -2.06
C THR A 175 11.37 -0.11 -1.71
N VAL A 176 11.89 1.08 -1.36
CA VAL A 176 11.08 2.27 -1.07
C VAL A 176 11.39 3.41 -2.05
N ALA A 177 10.42 3.79 -2.87
CA ALA A 177 10.60 4.79 -3.92
C ALA A 177 10.27 6.23 -3.48
N GLY A 178 9.43 6.42 -2.44
CA GLY A 178 8.89 7.75 -2.09
C GLY A 178 9.81 8.65 -1.25
N LEU A 179 10.97 8.16 -0.81
CA LEU A 179 11.91 8.93 0.02
C LEU A 179 13.03 9.62 -0.78
N GLY A 180 13.12 9.39 -2.10
CA GLY A 180 14.30 9.80 -2.85
C GLY A 180 15.57 9.13 -2.32
N HIS A 181 16.73 9.79 -2.45
CA HIS A 181 18.01 9.30 -1.97
C HIS A 181 18.20 9.66 -0.48
N ILE A 182 17.46 9.03 0.44
CA ILE A 182 17.86 9.10 1.84
C ILE A 182 19.07 8.18 1.99
N GLN A 183 20.22 8.75 2.38
CA GLN A 183 21.35 8.01 2.90
C GLN A 183 20.88 7.36 4.20
N VAL A 184 20.35 6.16 4.09
CA VAL A 184 20.20 5.29 5.24
C VAL A 184 21.53 4.59 5.33
N ASP A 185 22.33 4.94 6.34
CA ASP A 185 23.71 4.47 6.53
C ASP A 185 23.82 2.97 6.20
N GLN A 186 24.20 2.69 4.95
CA GLN A 186 24.65 1.38 4.55
C GLN A 186 26.14 1.45 4.76
N ASP A 187 26.59 0.87 5.86
CA ASP A 187 27.99 0.79 6.23
C ASP A 187 28.85 0.40 5.02
N GLY A 188 29.61 1.37 4.51
CA GLY A 188 30.86 1.11 3.80
C GLY A 188 30.90 1.14 2.27
N ASP A 189 30.05 1.89 1.56
CA ASP A 189 30.19 1.97 0.10
C ASP A 189 30.84 3.28 -0.41
N ASN A 190 32.15 3.18 -0.70
CA ASN A 190 32.90 4.11 -1.54
C ASN A 190 32.33 4.09 -2.97
N ARG A 191 31.30 4.90 -3.27
CA ARG A 191 30.76 4.99 -4.64
C ARG A 191 30.72 6.42 -5.17
N SER A 192 31.09 6.51 -6.44
CA SER A 192 31.21 7.72 -7.26
C SER A 192 29.87 8.42 -7.48
N GLU A 193 29.89 9.75 -7.49
CA GLU A 193 28.74 10.67 -7.62
C GLU A 193 27.92 10.54 -8.94
N ASP A 194 28.32 9.66 -9.86
CA ASP A 194 27.73 9.50 -11.20
C ASP A 194 26.73 8.32 -11.33
N ASP A 195 26.60 7.45 -10.32
CA ASP A 195 25.59 6.40 -10.30
C ASP A 195 24.41 6.84 -9.42
N ASN A 196 23.20 6.80 -9.98
CA ASN A 196 21.96 7.10 -9.27
C ASN A 196 21.92 6.25 -7.98
N PRO A 197 21.94 6.83 -6.77
CA PRO A 197 22.03 6.07 -5.54
C PRO A 197 20.91 5.04 -5.46
N PRO A 198 21.20 3.79 -5.07
CA PRO A 198 20.17 2.75 -4.96
C PRO A 198 19.06 3.22 -4.01
N LEU A 199 17.82 2.92 -4.38
CA LEU A 199 16.67 3.23 -3.53
C LEU A 199 16.82 2.52 -2.18
N PRO A 200 16.39 3.15 -1.07
CA PRO A 200 16.45 2.53 0.25
C PRO A 200 15.57 1.26 0.28
N THR A 201 16.01 0.27 1.05
CA THR A 201 15.32 -1.02 1.19
C THR A 201 14.99 -1.33 2.64
N MET A 202 13.84 -1.96 2.86
CA MET A 202 13.41 -2.53 4.13
C MET A 202 13.71 -4.04 4.17
N THR A 203 14.37 -4.49 5.22
CA THR A 203 14.72 -5.89 5.49
C THR A 203 13.97 -6.42 6.71
N LYS A 204 14.37 -7.59 7.23
CA LYS A 204 13.82 -8.14 8.47
C LYS A 204 14.17 -7.28 9.70
N ASP A 205 15.21 -6.46 9.62
CA ASP A 205 15.65 -5.59 10.73
C ASP A 205 14.77 -4.33 10.84
N ASP A 206 14.06 -3.96 9.76
CA ASP A 206 13.10 -2.85 9.72
C ASP A 206 11.71 -3.26 10.25
N ARG A 207 11.60 -4.42 10.88
CA ARG A 207 10.37 -4.93 11.49
C ARG A 207 10.25 -4.42 12.92
N TYR A 208 9.10 -3.81 13.21
CA TYR A 208 8.77 -3.26 14.50
C TYR A 208 7.39 -3.77 14.95
N GLU A 209 7.31 -4.40 16.11
CA GLU A 209 6.04 -4.89 16.67
C GLU A 209 5.53 -3.96 17.77
N ARG A 210 4.23 -3.62 17.72
CA ARG A 210 3.55 -2.88 18.78
C ARG A 210 2.10 -3.34 18.90
N GLU A 211 1.69 -3.66 20.11
CA GLU A 211 0.29 -4.05 20.43
C GLU A 211 -0.24 -5.19 19.54
N GLY A 212 0.62 -6.14 19.16
CA GLY A 212 0.27 -7.27 18.29
C GLY A 212 0.15 -6.91 16.79
N THR A 213 0.55 -5.70 16.40
CA THR A 213 0.67 -5.27 15.00
C THR A 213 2.14 -5.23 14.60
N THR A 214 2.49 -5.89 13.50
CA THR A 214 3.82 -5.79 12.88
C THR A 214 3.84 -4.64 11.89
N TYR A 215 4.80 -3.75 12.02
CA TYR A 215 5.09 -2.70 11.07
C TYR A 215 6.41 -3.02 10.37
N LEU A 216 6.43 -2.95 9.04
CA LEU A 216 7.68 -2.92 8.28
C LEU A 216 7.90 -1.46 7.88
N THR A 217 8.92 -0.80 8.44
CA THR A 217 9.06 0.65 8.28
C THR A 217 10.50 1.13 8.38
N LEU A 218 10.86 2.09 7.53
CA LEU A 218 12.14 2.81 7.63
C LEU A 218 12.12 3.91 8.70
N ALA A 219 10.98 4.20 9.32
CA ALA A 219 10.85 5.33 10.25
C ALA A 219 11.91 5.34 11.37
N PRO A 220 12.28 4.22 12.02
CA PRO A 220 13.32 4.21 13.05
C PRO A 220 14.69 4.66 12.53
N ARG A 221 15.07 4.21 11.33
CA ARG A 221 16.35 4.57 10.68
C ARG A 221 16.35 6.00 10.16
N VAL A 222 15.23 6.47 9.61
CA VAL A 222 15.10 7.84 9.09
C VAL A 222 15.04 8.87 10.21
N LEU A 223 14.37 8.55 11.33
CA LEU A 223 14.23 9.45 12.47
C LEU A 223 15.37 9.31 13.49
N ASN A 224 16.31 8.39 13.27
CA ASN A 224 17.38 8.00 14.19
C ASN A 224 16.88 7.87 15.65
N LEU A 225 15.76 7.15 15.82
CA LEU A 225 15.08 7.08 17.12
C LEU A 225 15.94 6.42 18.20
N GLU A 226 16.86 5.53 17.80
CA GLU A 226 17.83 4.90 18.71
C GLU A 226 18.79 5.95 19.26
N GLN A 227 19.41 6.77 18.41
CA GLN A 227 20.24 7.89 18.86
C GLN A 227 19.47 8.90 19.72
N VAL A 228 18.21 9.18 19.40
CA VAL A 228 17.36 10.05 20.21
C VAL A 228 17.04 9.41 21.56
N THR A 229 16.80 8.10 21.61
CA THR A 229 16.48 7.36 22.83
C THR A 229 17.71 7.22 23.72
N ASP A 230 18.86 6.83 23.17
CA ASP A 230 20.14 6.76 23.87
C ASP A 230 20.49 8.11 24.49
N ARG A 231 20.29 9.19 23.74
CA ARG A 231 20.51 10.55 24.23
C ARG A 231 19.52 10.97 25.33
N LEU A 232 18.28 10.50 25.27
CA LEU A 232 17.30 10.74 26.34
C LEU A 232 17.66 9.95 27.61
N ASP A 233 18.12 8.71 27.48
CA ASP A 233 18.56 7.87 28.59
C ASP A 233 19.84 8.42 29.24
N GLU A 234 20.80 8.90 28.44
CA GLU A 234 21.97 9.63 28.94
C GLU A 234 21.55 10.90 29.71
N LEU A 235 20.59 11.65 29.17
CA LEU A 235 20.09 12.88 29.79
C LEU A 235 19.33 12.60 31.10
N GLU A 236 18.53 11.54 31.17
CA GLU A 236 17.85 11.10 32.39
C GLU A 236 18.86 10.68 33.46
N ASN A 237 19.87 9.88 33.10
CA ASN A 237 20.92 9.46 34.01
C ASN A 237 21.74 10.64 34.55
N ALA A 238 22.04 11.64 33.71
CA ALA A 238 22.74 12.85 34.11
C ALA A 238 21.91 13.69 35.11
N ILE A 239 20.59 13.81 34.88
CA ILE A 239 19.67 14.51 35.80
C ILE A 239 19.60 13.79 37.14
N VAL A 240 19.42 12.46 37.15
CA VAL A 240 19.34 11.66 38.38
C VAL A 240 20.64 11.76 39.19
N ALA A 241 21.80 11.63 38.55
CA ALA A 241 23.10 11.76 39.22
C ALA A 241 23.30 13.15 39.85
N THR A 242 22.85 14.21 39.17
CA THR A 242 22.94 15.59 39.68
C THR A 242 22.01 15.80 40.88
N VAL A 243 20.79 15.25 40.84
CA VAL A 243 19.84 15.34 41.96
C VAL A 243 20.35 14.56 43.17
N ASP A 244 20.92 13.38 42.98
CA ASP A 244 21.46 12.57 44.08
C ASP A 244 22.67 13.23 44.76
N ASP A 245 23.56 13.90 44.00
CA ASP A 245 24.71 14.65 44.56
C ASP A 245 24.30 15.88 45.40
N THR A 246 23.13 16.48 45.12
CA THR A 246 22.61 17.63 45.89
C THR A 246 21.86 17.24 47.17
N SER A 247 21.58 15.95 47.38
CA SER A 247 20.82 15.46 48.54
C SER A 247 21.64 15.36 49.84
N GLY A 248 22.97 15.55 49.76
CA GLY A 248 23.91 15.45 50.89
C GLY A 248 24.28 16.77 51.57
N ASP A 249 23.96 17.93 50.97
CA ASP A 249 24.35 19.25 51.49
C ASP A 249 23.11 20.15 51.61
N GLU A 250 22.61 20.33 52.84
CA GLU A 250 21.49 21.22 53.15
C GLU A 250 21.84 22.68 52.82
N GLY A 251 21.60 23.10 51.57
CA GLY A 251 21.67 24.51 51.17
C GLY A 251 22.16 24.81 49.75
N ALA A 252 22.54 23.81 48.94
CA ALA A 252 22.97 24.07 47.57
C ALA A 252 21.78 24.20 46.61
N THR A 253 21.41 25.43 46.24
CA THR A 253 20.47 25.69 45.14
C THR A 253 21.23 25.73 43.81
N MET A 254 21.03 24.72 42.96
CA MET A 254 21.56 24.69 41.59
C MET A 254 20.67 25.52 40.65
N SER A 255 21.26 26.38 39.82
CA SER A 255 20.50 27.17 38.85
C SER A 255 20.25 26.38 37.55
N VAL A 256 19.25 26.81 36.76
CA VAL A 256 18.96 26.22 35.45
C VAL A 256 20.17 26.32 34.50
N GLU A 257 20.96 27.39 34.64
CA GLU A 257 22.16 27.63 33.85
C GLU A 257 23.29 26.64 34.20
N ASP A 258 23.39 26.22 35.46
CA ASP A 258 24.37 25.22 35.91
C ASP A 258 24.05 23.83 35.34
N VAL A 259 22.76 23.46 35.30
CA VAL A 259 22.30 22.19 34.71
C VAL A 259 22.53 22.17 33.19
N LEU A 260 22.20 23.26 32.50
CA LEU A 260 22.40 23.36 31.04
C LEU A 260 23.88 23.34 30.64
N SER A 261 24.76 23.90 31.48
CA SER A 261 26.21 23.91 31.25
C SER A 261 26.84 22.51 31.42
N LEU A 262 26.30 21.68 32.33
CA LEU A 262 26.74 20.30 32.54
C LEU A 262 26.28 19.35 31.43
N LEU A 263 25.18 19.67 30.75
CA LEU A 263 24.58 18.84 29.69
C LEU A 263 25.18 19.10 28.29
N GLU A 264 26.17 19.99 28.16
CA GLU A 264 26.73 20.45 26.87
C GLU A 264 25.65 20.80 25.83
N ALA A 265 24.46 21.20 26.29
CA ALA A 265 23.36 21.58 25.42
C ALA A 265 23.72 22.93 24.82
N ASP A 266 24.05 22.94 23.54
CA ASP A 266 24.35 24.17 22.80
C ASP A 266 23.07 25.00 22.75
N VAL A 267 22.90 25.92 23.71
CA VAL A 267 21.75 26.83 23.76
C VAL A 267 22.00 27.92 22.73
N GLY A 268 21.89 27.55 21.46
CA GLY A 268 21.75 28.49 20.36
C GLY A 268 20.55 29.37 20.66
N THR A 269 20.81 30.61 21.06
CA THR A 269 19.77 31.61 21.26
C THR A 269 19.01 31.71 19.94
N PRO A 270 17.67 31.53 19.90
CA PRO A 270 16.94 31.71 18.66
C PRO A 270 17.15 33.17 18.23
N GLY A 271 17.87 33.36 17.13
CA GLY A 271 18.03 34.66 16.51
C GLY A 271 16.64 35.24 16.19
N PRO A 272 16.47 36.57 16.19
CA PRO A 272 15.19 37.15 15.84
C PRO A 272 14.80 36.70 14.44
N LEU A 273 13.57 36.20 14.32
CA LEU A 273 12.95 35.90 13.04
C LEU A 273 12.81 37.21 12.25
N GLU A 274 13.58 37.36 11.18
CA GLU A 274 13.31 38.32 10.09
C GLU A 274 12.50 37.65 8.98
#